data_AF-A0A935PPD5-F1
#
_entry.id   AF-A0A935PPD5-F1
#
_cell.length_a   1.000
_cell.length_b   1.000
_cell.length_c   1.000
_cell.angle_alpha   90.00
_cell.angle_beta   90.00
_cell.angle_gamma   90.00
#
_symmetry.space_group_name_H-M   'P 1'
#
loop_
_entity.id
_entity.type
_entity.pdbx_description
1 polymer ?
#
loop_
_entity_poly.entity_id
_entity_poly.type
_entity_poly.pdbx_seq_one_letter_code
_entity_poly.pdbx_strand_id
1 'polypeptide(L)'
;MKPKWIAFVAVFFTAGIPYWLVPYNQELPAGVVAIGLAALVIAGAVLAFRGAKLATAIVMPGLAVPAAAMARVVVEVARDSTSHNLWPFEIVFAAFIGFAGALVGALLGWLLAKATGRR
;
A
#
# COMPACT_ATOMS: atom_id res chain seq x y z
N MET A 1 18.15 -4.87 -5.46
CA MET A 1 16.94 -5.29 -4.73
C MET A 1 15.96 -5.97 -5.69
N LYS A 2 15.30 -7.08 -5.31
CA LYS A 2 14.34 -7.76 -6.21
C LYS A 2 13.12 -6.86 -6.49
N PRO A 3 12.49 -6.89 -7.69
CA PRO A 3 11.40 -5.96 -8.07
C PRO A 3 10.24 -5.90 -7.06
N LYS A 4 9.87 -7.04 -6.47
CA LYS A 4 8.83 -7.12 -5.45
C LYS A 4 9.11 -6.27 -4.20
N TRP A 5 10.37 -6.20 -3.78
CA TRP A 5 10.79 -5.41 -2.63
C TRP A 5 10.85 -3.92 -2.98
N ILE A 6 11.20 -3.58 -4.22
CA ILE A 6 11.10 -2.21 -4.73
C ILE A 6 9.66 -1.73 -4.67
N ALA A 7 8.71 -2.54 -5.14
CA ALA A 7 7.28 -2.20 -5.08
C ALA A 7 6.79 -2.00 -3.63
N PHE A 8 7.15 -2.92 -2.72
CA PHE A 8 6.82 -2.77 -1.29
C PHE A 8 7.37 -1.45 -0.73
N VAL A 9 8.68 -1.20 -0.88
CA VAL A 9 9.34 -0.01 -0.34
C VAL A 9 8.80 1.27 -0.96
N ALA A 10 8.56 1.28 -2.27
CA ALA A 10 8.00 2.42 -2.98
C ALA A 10 6.60 2.76 -2.44
N VAL A 11 5.70 1.78 -2.32
CA VAL A 11 4.36 2.02 -1.78
C VAL A 11 4.44 2.43 -0.31
N PHE A 12 5.29 1.78 0.49
CA PHE A 12 5.46 2.06 1.91
C PHE A 12 5.80 3.54 2.15
N PHE A 13 6.77 4.09 1.42
CA PHE A 13 7.13 5.50 1.56
C PHE A 13 6.17 6.45 0.85
N THR A 14 5.65 6.09 -0.33
CA THR A 14 4.77 6.98 -1.10
C THR A 14 3.41 7.16 -0.43
N ALA A 15 2.85 6.10 0.15
CA ALA A 15 1.62 6.17 0.94
C ALA A 15 1.90 6.58 2.39
N GLY A 16 3.00 6.09 2.98
CA GLY A 16 3.33 6.30 4.39
C GLY A 16 3.72 7.73 4.71
N ILE A 17 4.64 8.35 3.94
CA ILE A 17 5.14 9.70 4.27
C ILE A 17 4.00 10.72 4.35
N PRO A 18 3.12 10.87 3.34
CA PRO A 18 2.02 11.83 3.42
C PRO A 18 1.03 11.48 4.54
N TYR A 19 0.80 10.19 4.80
CA TYR A 19 -0.06 9.73 5.89
C TYR A 19 0.51 10.08 7.28
N TRP A 20 1.82 9.90 7.50
CA TRP A 20 2.47 10.19 8.78
C TRP A 20 2.56 11.69 9.07
N LEU A 21 2.54 12.53 8.04
CA LEU A 21 2.54 13.98 8.18
C LEU A 21 1.16 14.55 8.58
N VAL A 22 0.10 13.75 8.45
CA VAL A 22 -1.25 14.14 8.89
C VAL A 22 -1.40 13.84 10.38
N PRO A 23 -1.72 14.83 11.24
CA PRO A 23 -2.00 14.60 12.66
C PRO A 23 -3.09 13.55 12.88
N TYR A 24 -2.96 12.73 13.91
CA TYR A 24 -3.86 11.58 14.15
C TYR A 24 -5.33 11.99 14.32
N ASN A 25 -5.55 13.16 14.92
CA ASN A 25 -6.87 13.72 15.20
C ASN A 25 -7.49 14.48 14.02
N GLN A 26 -6.93 14.37 12.82
CA GLN A 26 -7.43 15.02 11.62
C GLN A 26 -7.89 13.98 10.59
N GLU A 27 -8.89 14.37 9.80
CA GLU A 27 -9.31 13.59 8.65
C GLU A 27 -8.17 13.50 7.62
N LEU A 28 -8.05 12.35 6.96
CA LEU A 28 -7.09 12.20 5.87
C LEU A 28 -7.50 13.09 4.69
N PRO A 29 -6.63 14.00 4.23
CA PRO A 29 -6.91 14.78 3.02
C PRO A 29 -7.09 13.85 1.82
N ALA A 30 -8.08 14.13 0.98
CA ALA A 30 -8.38 13.32 -0.21
C ALA A 30 -7.14 13.12 -1.12
N GLY A 31 -6.25 14.12 -1.20
CA GLY A 31 -5.00 14.02 -1.96
C GLY A 31 -4.05 12.95 -1.41
N VAL A 32 -3.95 12.78 -0.09
CA VAL A 32 -3.12 11.75 0.55
C VAL A 32 -3.66 10.36 0.21
N VAL A 33 -4.98 10.18 0.28
CA VAL A 33 -5.65 8.94 -0.09
C VAL A 33 -5.41 8.62 -1.56
N ALA A 34 -5.58 9.61 -2.45
CA ALA A 34 -5.38 9.44 -3.89
C ALA A 34 -3.94 9.03 -4.23
N ILE A 35 -2.93 9.63 -3.58
CA ILE A 35 -1.52 9.27 -3.77
C ILE A 35 -1.25 7.82 -3.34
N GLY A 36 -1.75 7.42 -2.17
CA GLY A 36 -1.60 6.05 -1.68
C GLY A 36 -2.24 5.02 -2.60
N LEU A 37 -3.48 5.28 -3.06
CA LEU A 37 -4.18 4.41 -4.00
C LEU A 37 -3.48 4.34 -5.37
N ALA A 38 -3.01 5.47 -5.90
CA ALA A 38 -2.26 5.50 -7.14
C ALA A 38 -0.97 4.66 -7.04
N ALA A 39 -0.23 4.79 -5.93
CA ALA A 39 0.98 4.00 -5.69
C ALA A 39 0.69 2.49 -5.68
N LEU A 40 -0.38 2.06 -5.01
CA LEU A 40 -0.82 0.65 -5.00
C LEU A 40 -1.13 0.12 -6.40
N VAL A 41 -1.95 0.86 -7.16
CA VAL A 41 -2.39 0.48 -8.50
C VAL A 41 -1.18 0.40 -9.44
N ILE A 42 -0.33 1.41 -9.45
CA ILE A 42 0.86 1.47 -10.31
C ILE A 42 1.82 0.32 -9.96
N ALA A 43 2.11 0.11 -8.68
CA ALA A 43 3.04 -0.94 -8.24
C ALA A 43 2.53 -2.34 -8.59
N GLY A 44 1.25 -2.62 -8.35
CA GLY A 44 0.62 -3.88 -8.72
C GLY A 44 0.64 -4.10 -10.24
N ALA A 45 0.29 -3.08 -11.01
CA ALA A 45 0.28 -3.14 -12.48
C ALA A 45 1.67 -3.40 -13.05
N VAL A 46 2.69 -2.65 -12.60
CA VAL A 46 4.06 -2.82 -13.06
C VAL A 46 4.58 -4.22 -12.74
N LEU A 47 4.34 -4.74 -11.53
CA LEU A 47 4.78 -6.08 -11.17
C LEU A 47 4.12 -7.16 -12.03
N ALA A 48 2.79 -7.10 -12.19
CA ALA A 48 2.05 -8.07 -12.97
C ALA A 48 2.44 -8.03 -14.46
N PHE A 49 2.61 -6.82 -15.01
CA PHE A 49 3.02 -6.61 -16.40
C PHE A 49 4.42 -7.13 -16.69
N ARG A 50 5.33 -7.01 -15.72
CA ARG A 50 6.70 -7.57 -15.79
C ARG A 50 6.77 -9.07 -15.54
N GLY A 51 5.62 -9.76 -15.47
CA GLY A 51 5.56 -11.21 -15.37
C GLY A 51 5.58 -11.77 -13.94
N ALA A 52 5.48 -10.94 -12.89
CA ALA A 52 5.35 -11.46 -11.53
C ALA A 52 4.05 -12.27 -11.36
N LYS A 53 4.07 -13.33 -10.55
CA LYS A 53 2.86 -14.08 -10.18
C LYS A 53 1.80 -13.10 -9.63
N LEU A 54 0.53 -13.31 -9.98
CA LEU A 54 -0.55 -12.42 -9.57
C LEU A 54 -0.58 -12.22 -8.04
N ALA A 55 -0.42 -13.31 -7.28
CA ALA A 55 -0.29 -13.24 -5.83
C ALA A 55 0.86 -12.33 -5.35
N THR A 56 2.02 -12.34 -6.02
CA THR A 56 3.14 -11.46 -5.67
C THR A 56 2.85 -10.00 -6.02
N ALA A 57 2.20 -9.75 -7.16
CA ALA A 57 1.80 -8.41 -7.59
C ALA A 57 0.73 -7.79 -6.68
N ILE A 58 -0.05 -8.63 -5.97
CA ILE A 58 -1.04 -8.19 -4.98
C ILE A 58 -0.40 -8.03 -3.60
N VAL A 59 0.24 -9.08 -3.09
CA VAL A 59 0.67 -9.15 -1.68
C VAL A 59 1.76 -8.13 -1.35
N MET A 60 2.71 -7.91 -2.26
CA MET A 60 3.87 -7.08 -1.96
C MET A 60 3.51 -5.60 -1.84
N PRO A 61 2.83 -4.97 -2.81
CA PRO A 61 2.33 -3.61 -2.61
C PRO A 61 1.20 -3.56 -1.56
N GLY A 62 0.34 -4.57 -1.48
CA GLY A 62 -0.77 -4.60 -0.53
C GLY A 62 -0.34 -4.59 0.94
N LEU A 63 0.74 -5.31 1.29
CA LEU A 63 1.31 -5.32 2.64
C LEU A 63 1.98 -4.01 3.05
N ALA A 64 2.34 -3.16 2.09
CA ALA A 64 3.07 -1.92 2.39
C ALA A 64 2.23 -0.92 3.18
N VAL A 65 0.92 -0.87 2.96
CA VAL A 65 -0.01 0.04 3.65
C VAL A 65 -0.23 -0.34 5.12
N PRO A 66 -0.60 -1.58 5.49
CA PRO A 66 -0.68 -1.95 6.90
C PRO A 66 0.70 -1.89 7.59
N ALA A 67 1.80 -2.12 6.88
CA ALA A 67 3.13 -1.89 7.44
C ALA A 67 3.39 -0.41 7.76
N ALA A 68 2.99 0.51 6.86
CA ALA A 68 3.12 1.95 7.10
C ALA A 68 2.22 2.44 8.23
N ALA A 69 1.00 1.89 8.34
CA ALA A 69 0.11 2.13 9.47
C ALA A 69 0.72 1.62 10.79
N MET A 70 1.28 0.41 10.80
CA MET A 70 1.95 -0.15 11.98
C MET A 70 3.16 0.68 12.40
N ALA A 71 3.96 1.16 11.44
CA ALA A 71 5.10 2.04 11.75
C ALA A 71 4.65 3.30 12.49
N ARG A 72 3.53 3.90 12.08
CA ARG A 72 2.93 5.06 12.78
C ARG A 72 2.50 4.69 14.19
N VAL A 73 1.73 3.62 14.34
CA VAL A 73 1.23 3.13 15.64
C VAL A 73 2.39 2.92 16.62
N VAL A 74 3.45 2.23 16.20
CA VAL A 74 4.62 1.97 17.04
C VAL A 74 5.26 3.28 17.52
N VAL A 75 5.43 4.26 16.63
CA VAL A 75 6.06 5.55 16.97
C VAL A 75 5.18 6.39 17.88
N GLU A 76 3.88 6.47 17.61
CA GLU A 76 2.95 7.29 18.39
C GLU A 76 2.65 6.66 19.76
N VAL A 77 2.42 5.34 19.84
CA VAL A 77 2.21 4.63 21.12
C VAL A 77 3.46 4.67 22.01
N ALA A 78 4.66 4.64 21.43
CA ALA A 78 5.89 4.80 22.19
C ALA A 78 6.06 6.22 22.79
N ARG A 79 5.40 7.23 22.22
CA ARG A 79 5.40 8.61 22.72
C ARG A 79 4.26 8.86 23.71
N ASP A 80 3.08 8.32 23.42
CA ASP A 80 1.89 8.40 24.24
C ASP A 80 1.07 7.10 24.13
N SER A 81 1.07 6.31 25.19
CA SER A 81 0.38 5.01 25.21
C SER A 81 -1.15 5.12 25.23
N THR A 82 -1.71 6.32 25.38
CA THR A 82 -3.16 6.54 25.32
C THR A 82 -3.66 6.82 23.90
N SER A 83 -2.74 7.05 22.97
CA SER A 83 -3.00 7.16 21.53
C SER A 83 -3.31 5.80 20.90
N HIS A 84 -4.07 5.79 19.79
CA HIS A 84 -4.29 4.59 18.97
C HIS A 84 -4.95 3.38 19.66
N ASN A 85 -5.92 3.58 20.55
CA ASN A 85 -6.67 2.48 21.20
C ASN A 85 -7.39 1.54 20.23
N LEU A 86 -7.60 1.98 18.98
CA LEU A 86 -8.24 1.23 17.90
C LEU A 86 -7.24 0.72 16.86
N TRP A 87 -5.94 0.72 17.14
CA TRP A 87 -4.92 0.31 16.17
C TRP A 87 -5.19 -1.04 15.51
N PRO A 88 -5.73 -2.09 16.17
CA PRO A 88 -5.99 -3.35 15.48
C PRO A 88 -6.97 -3.16 14.30
N PHE A 89 -7.98 -2.32 14.47
CA PHE A 89 -8.94 -1.99 13.41
C PHE A 89 -8.29 -1.13 12.32
N GLU A 90 -7.45 -0.17 12.70
CA GLU A 90 -6.69 0.65 11.73
C GLU A 90 -5.84 -0.23 10.80
N ILE A 91 -5.17 -1.24 11.35
CA ILE A 91 -4.36 -2.18 10.57
C ILE A 91 -5.24 -3.04 9.65
N VAL A 92 -6.41 -3.49 10.11
CA VAL A 92 -7.36 -4.26 9.28
C VAL A 92 -7.88 -3.41 8.11
N PHE A 93 -8.28 -2.16 8.35
CA PHE A 93 -8.72 -1.26 7.29
C PHE A 93 -7.58 -0.91 6.33
N ALA A 94 -6.38 -0.63 6.85
CA ALA A 94 -5.19 -0.38 6.06
C ALA A 94 -4.85 -1.59 5.16
N ALA A 95 -4.97 -2.81 5.67
CA ALA A 95 -4.81 -4.03 4.90
C ALA A 95 -5.87 -4.13 3.80
N PHE A 96 -7.15 -3.94 4.13
CA PHE A 96 -8.24 -3.99 3.16
C PHE A 96 -8.01 -3.01 2.00
N ILE A 97 -7.69 -1.75 2.29
CA ILE A 97 -7.39 -0.71 1.30
C ILE A 97 -6.15 -1.10 0.48
N GLY A 98 -5.07 -1.54 1.15
CA GLY A 98 -3.84 -1.97 0.51
C GLY A 98 -4.05 -3.10 -0.49
N PHE A 99 -4.71 -4.18 -0.07
CA PHE A 99 -4.98 -5.33 -0.93
C PHE A 99 -5.97 -5.02 -2.05
N ALA A 100 -7.01 -4.22 -1.80
CA ALA A 100 -7.97 -3.81 -2.84
C ALA A 100 -7.29 -3.00 -3.95
N GLY A 101 -6.50 -1.96 -3.59
CA GLY A 101 -5.77 -1.16 -4.57
C GLY A 101 -4.73 -1.97 -5.34
N ALA A 102 -3.99 -2.83 -4.64
CA ALA A 102 -3.01 -3.72 -5.27
C ALA A 102 -3.66 -4.74 -6.20
N LEU A 103 -4.84 -5.28 -5.87
CA LEU A 103 -5.62 -6.17 -6.72
C LEU A 103 -6.01 -5.49 -8.03
N VAL A 104 -6.56 -4.28 -7.96
CA VAL A 104 -6.93 -3.49 -9.15
C VAL A 104 -5.70 -3.30 -10.05
N GLY A 105 -4.58 -2.84 -9.48
CA GLY A 105 -3.33 -2.70 -10.21
C GLY A 105 -2.86 -3.99 -10.85
N ALA A 106 -2.79 -5.07 -10.08
CA ALA A 106 -2.30 -6.36 -10.53
C ALA A 106 -3.16 -6.95 -11.67
N LEU A 107 -4.48 -6.81 -11.61
CA LEU A 107 -5.39 -7.22 -12.68
C LEU A 107 -5.17 -6.40 -13.95
N LEU A 108 -5.04 -5.07 -13.84
CA LEU A 108 -4.75 -4.20 -14.98
C LEU A 108 -3.42 -4.58 -15.65
N GLY A 109 -2.35 -4.73 -14.88
CA GLY A 109 -1.05 -5.14 -15.40
C GLY A 109 -1.06 -6.53 -16.02
N TRP A 110 -1.82 -7.47 -15.44
CA TRP A 110 -1.99 -8.81 -16.00
C TRP A 110 -2.73 -8.78 -17.34
N LEU A 111 -3.84 -8.04 -17.43
CA LEU A 111 -4.62 -7.89 -18.66
C LEU A 111 -3.79 -7.22 -19.77
N LEU A 112 -3.03 -6.17 -19.44
CA LEU A 112 -2.13 -5.50 -20.39
C LEU A 112 -1.02 -6.42 -20.90
N ALA A 113 -0.45 -7.27 -20.03
CA ALA A 113 0.55 -8.25 -20.45
C ALA A 113 -0.04 -9.26 -21.45
N LYS A 114 -1.26 -9.74 -21.18
CA LYS A 114 -1.98 -10.66 -22.07
C LYS A 114 -2.30 -10.01 -23.42
N ALA A 115 -2.80 -8.77 -23.40
CA ALA A 115 -3.13 -8.03 -24.62
C ALA A 115 -1.90 -7.71 -25.50
N THR A 116 -0.72 -7.61 -24.89
CA THR A 116 0.55 -7.32 -25.60
C THR A 116 1.38 -8.56 -25.93
N GLY A 117 0.84 -9.77 -25.73
CA GLY A 117 1.54 -11.03 -26.02
C GLY A 117 2.74 -11.32 -25.10
N ARG A 118 2.87 -10.60 -23.98
CA ARG A 118 3.89 -10.87 -22.94
C ARG A 118 3.50 -12.03 -22.02
N ARG A 119 2.26 -12.49 -22.12
CA ARG A 119 1.67 -13.62 -21.38
C ARG A 119 0.61 -14.32 -22.20
#